data_AF-A0A4R4Y7J0-F1
#
_entry.id   AF-A0A4R4Y7J0-F1
#
_cell.length_a   1.000
_cell.length_b   1.000
_cell.length_c   1.000
_cell.angle_alpha   90.00
_cell.angle_beta   90.00
_cell.angle_gamma   90.00
#
_symmetry.space_group_name_H-M   'P 1'
#
loop_
_entity.id
_entity.type
_entity.pdbx_description
1 polymer ?
#
loop_
_entity_poly.entity_id
_entity_poly.type
_entity_poly.pdbx_seq_one_letter_code
_entity_poly.pdbx_strand_id
1 'polypeptide(L)'
;MLPAWLEQHIQAIDDTRRAGYRFLYLPNLENLTMLQAFHLAHGATDWYCAGSATEAIGARFVLEFGRPRQLWQACGSVTDVIGELLQLPPHGSPGAPRLALSGPSDLWVPSFARSSFGGIGLS
;
A
#
# COMPACT_ATOMS: atom_id res chain seq x y z
N MET A 1 -0.85 7.48 -30.44
CA MET A 1 -0.63 8.21 -29.17
C MET A 1 -1.55 7.62 -28.13
N LEU A 2 -1.05 7.40 -26.91
CA LEU A 2 -1.88 7.02 -25.79
C LEU A 2 -2.54 8.29 -25.20
N PRO A 3 -3.65 8.17 -24.46
CA PRO A 3 -4.20 9.30 -23.71
C PRO A 3 -3.22 9.76 -22.62
N ALA A 4 -3.10 11.08 -22.41
CA ALA A 4 -2.17 11.66 -21.44
C ALA A 4 -2.34 11.11 -20.00
N TRP A 5 -3.58 10.82 -19.59
CA TRP A 5 -3.87 10.22 -18.28
C TRP A 5 -3.25 8.82 -18.14
N LEU A 6 -3.18 8.04 -19.22
CA LEU A 6 -2.62 6.69 -19.21
C LEU A 6 -1.08 6.72 -19.24
N GLU A 7 -0.49 7.69 -19.95
CA GLU A 7 0.96 7.87 -20.03
C GLU A 7 1.58 8.11 -18.65
N GLN A 8 0.90 8.85 -17.77
CA GLN A 8 1.37 9.10 -16.40
C GLN A 8 1.48 7.80 -15.58
N HIS A 9 0.50 6.91 -15.69
CA HIS A 9 0.54 5.62 -14.99
C HIS A 9 1.62 4.68 -15.54
N ILE A 10 1.79 4.64 -16.86
CA ILE A 10 2.86 3.85 -17.50
C ILE A 10 4.24 4.37 -17.05
N GLN A 11 4.42 5.68 -17.03
CA GLN A 11 5.67 6.30 -16.58
C GLN A 11 5.98 5.96 -15.12
N ALA A 12 4.97 6.00 -14.24
CA ALA A 12 5.15 5.59 -12.84
C ALA A 12 5.59 4.13 -12.72
N ILE A 13 5.00 3.23 -13.52
CA ILE A 13 5.43 1.82 -13.58
C ILE A 13 6.89 1.72 -14.06
N ASP A 14 7.30 2.47 -15.08
CA ASP A 14 8.69 2.50 -15.53
C ASP A 14 9.66 3.03 -14.46
N ASP A 15 9.24 4.01 -13.67
CA ASP A 15 10.04 4.55 -12.57
C ASP A 15 10.29 3.49 -11.49
N THR A 16 9.30 2.65 -11.17
CA THR A 16 9.52 1.51 -10.25
C THR A 16 10.54 0.52 -10.80
N ARG A 17 10.51 0.24 -12.12
CA ARG A 17 11.51 -0.62 -12.77
C ARG A 17 12.92 -0.05 -12.64
N ARG A 18 13.07 1.26 -12.83
CA ARG A 18 14.35 1.97 -12.63
C ARG A 18 14.80 1.94 -11.17
N ALA A 19 13.86 1.98 -10.23
CA ALA A 19 14.12 1.89 -8.79
C ALA A 19 14.44 0.47 -8.29
N GLY A 20 14.37 -0.56 -9.16
CA GLY A 20 14.75 -1.94 -8.83
C GLY A 20 13.58 -2.86 -8.51
N TYR A 21 12.33 -2.43 -8.73
CA TYR A 21 11.17 -3.30 -8.59
C TYR A 21 11.19 -4.42 -9.63
N ARG A 22 10.77 -5.60 -9.21
CA ARG A 22 10.58 -6.78 -10.06
C ARG A 22 9.10 -7.10 -10.15
N PHE A 23 8.66 -7.40 -11.35
CA PHE A 23 7.28 -7.77 -11.63
C PHE A 23 7.08 -9.26 -11.48
N LEU A 24 6.01 -9.65 -10.80
CA LEU A 24 5.60 -11.04 -10.71
C LEU A 24 4.72 -11.38 -11.91
N TYR A 25 5.18 -12.33 -12.72
CA TYR A 25 4.34 -12.95 -13.73
C TYR A 25 3.75 -14.24 -13.15
N LEU A 26 2.47 -14.23 -12.83
CA LEU A 26 1.74 -15.42 -12.37
C LEU A 26 1.09 -16.09 -13.59
N PRO A 27 1.53 -17.29 -14.00
CA PRO A 27 1.11 -17.93 -15.27
C PRO A 27 -0.30 -18.54 -15.22
N ASN A 28 -1.27 -17.90 -14.56
CA ASN A 28 -2.68 -18.27 -14.62
C ASN A 28 -3.45 -17.17 -15.38
N LEU A 29 -4.27 -17.57 -16.34
CA LEU A 29 -5.10 -16.67 -17.16
C LEU A 29 -6.07 -15.83 -16.31
N GLU A 30 -6.48 -16.29 -15.14
CA GLU A 30 -7.27 -15.50 -14.17
C GLU A 30 -6.45 -14.40 -13.47
N ASN A 31 -5.11 -14.56 -13.39
CA ASN A 31 -4.17 -13.61 -12.76
C ASN A 31 -3.63 -12.54 -13.72
N LEU A 32 -3.99 -12.55 -15.01
CA LEU A 32 -3.61 -11.50 -15.96
C LEU A 32 -4.34 -10.16 -15.72
N THR A 33 -5.27 -10.13 -14.77
CA THR A 33 -6.07 -8.96 -14.42
C THR A 33 -5.32 -7.97 -13.53
N MET A 34 -4.17 -8.35 -12.96
CA MET A 34 -3.48 -7.55 -11.96
C MET A 34 -1.97 -7.49 -12.22
N LEU A 35 -1.44 -6.28 -12.29
CA LEU A 35 0.00 -6.03 -12.25
C LEU A 35 0.46 -6.17 -10.80
N GLN A 36 1.50 -6.96 -10.54
CA GLN A 36 2.11 -7.07 -9.23
C GLN A 36 3.62 -6.84 -9.31
N ALA A 37 4.16 -6.08 -8.37
CA ALA A 37 5.58 -5.82 -8.28
C ALA A 37 6.06 -5.78 -6.84
N PHE A 38 7.34 -6.07 -6.66
CA PHE A 38 7.98 -6.07 -5.35
C PHE A 38 9.43 -5.62 -5.44
N HIS A 39 9.92 -5.02 -4.36
CA HIS A 39 11.30 -4.58 -4.21
C HIS A 39 11.79 -4.89 -2.80
N LEU A 40 12.90 -5.63 -2.69
CA LEU A 40 13.54 -5.93 -1.41
C LEU A 40 14.73 -5.01 -1.25
N ALA A 41 14.65 -4.09 -0.29
CA ALA A 41 15.71 -3.16 0.00
C ALA A 41 15.75 -2.83 1.50
N HIS A 42 16.96 -2.68 2.04
CA HIS A 42 17.19 -2.22 3.42
C HIS A 42 16.45 -3.04 4.50
N GLY A 43 16.26 -4.34 4.28
CA GLY A 43 15.58 -5.23 5.24
C GLY A 43 14.04 -5.14 5.24
N ALA A 44 13.47 -4.33 4.33
CA ALA A 44 12.03 -4.27 4.08
C ALA A 44 11.68 -4.80 2.69
N THR A 45 10.43 -5.20 2.52
CA THR A 45 9.83 -5.57 1.25
C THR A 45 8.75 -4.55 0.92
N ASP A 46 8.95 -3.85 -0.17
CA ASP A 46 7.91 -3.04 -0.80
C ASP A 46 7.17 -3.90 -1.80
N TRP A 47 5.86 -3.75 -1.83
CA TRP A 47 4.98 -4.48 -2.73
C TRP A 47 3.86 -3.56 -3.18
N TYR A 48 3.45 -3.71 -4.43
CA TYR A 48 2.17 -3.16 -4.87
C TYR A 48 1.49 -4.08 -5.87
N CYS A 49 0.18 -3.94 -5.95
CA CYS A 49 -0.63 -4.50 -7.00
C CYS A 49 -1.56 -3.45 -7.61
N ALA A 50 -1.90 -3.61 -8.88
CA ALA A 50 -2.83 -2.73 -9.60
C ALA A 50 -3.74 -3.55 -10.50
N GLY A 51 -5.06 -3.43 -10.30
CA GLY A 51 -6.07 -4.02 -11.18
C GLY A 51 -6.51 -3.06 -12.29
N SER A 52 -6.33 -1.75 -12.08
CA SER A 52 -6.57 -0.73 -13.09
C SER A 52 -5.68 0.49 -12.84
N ALA A 53 -5.70 1.46 -13.75
CA ALA A 53 -4.98 2.73 -13.61
C ALA A 53 -5.37 3.51 -12.33
N THR A 54 -6.64 3.39 -11.92
CA THR A 54 -7.21 4.12 -10.77
C THR A 54 -7.32 3.27 -9.51
N GLU A 55 -6.96 1.99 -9.58
CA GLU A 55 -7.09 1.04 -8.47
C GLU A 55 -5.80 0.25 -8.29
N ALA A 56 -5.05 0.66 -7.28
CA ALA A 56 -3.82 0.06 -6.82
C ALA A 56 -3.76 0.03 -5.29
N ILE A 57 -3.03 -0.95 -4.76
CA ILE A 57 -2.70 -1.08 -3.34
C ILE A 57 -1.19 -1.23 -3.24
N GLY A 58 -0.57 -0.43 -2.38
CA GLY A 58 0.85 -0.52 -2.06
C GLY A 58 1.04 -0.78 -0.58
N ALA A 59 2.08 -1.52 -0.21
CA ALA A 59 2.43 -1.77 1.16
C ALA A 59 3.93 -2.01 1.35
N ARG A 60 4.42 -1.70 2.55
CA ARG A 60 5.76 -2.04 3.01
C ARG A 60 5.68 -2.98 4.19
N PHE A 61 6.43 -4.07 4.13
CA PHE A 61 6.51 -5.08 5.18
C PHE A 61 7.95 -5.30 5.63
N VAL A 62 8.11 -5.75 6.87
CA VAL A 62 9.36 -6.36 7.36
C VAL A 62 9.09 -7.76 7.86
N LEU A 63 10.10 -8.62 7.82
CA LEU A 63 10.00 -9.96 8.38
C LEU A 63 10.58 -9.94 9.79
N GLU A 64 9.72 -10.02 10.80
CA GLU A 64 10.11 -10.08 12.21
C GLU A 64 9.72 -11.44 12.79
N PHE A 65 10.68 -12.18 13.34
CA PHE A 65 10.47 -13.52 13.91
C PHE A 65 9.74 -14.48 12.95
N GLY A 66 10.04 -14.38 11.65
CA GLY A 66 9.42 -15.20 10.60
C GLY A 66 7.98 -14.82 10.25
N ARG A 67 7.45 -13.70 10.78
CA ARG A 67 6.11 -13.19 10.45
C ARG A 67 6.21 -11.85 9.71
N PRO A 68 5.45 -11.65 8.62
CA PRO A 68 5.38 -10.36 7.96
C PRO A 68 4.67 -9.36 8.87
N ARG A 69 5.27 -8.18 9.06
CA ARG A 69 4.73 -7.06 9.81
C ARG A 69 4.59 -5.87 8.88
N GLN A 70 3.37 -5.36 8.73
CA GLN A 70 3.08 -4.20 7.89
C GLN A 70 3.54 -2.91 8.56
N LEU A 71 4.30 -2.10 7.83
CA LEU A 71 4.82 -0.81 8.28
C LEU A 71 4.08 0.37 7.66
N TRP A 72 3.55 0.18 6.46
CA TRP A 72 2.84 1.22 5.70
C TRP A 72 1.93 0.56 4.67
N GLN A 73 0.82 1.23 4.34
CA GLN A 73 -0.09 0.87 3.26
C GLN A 73 -0.74 2.13 2.70
N ALA A 74 -0.97 2.14 1.38
CA ALA A 74 -1.84 3.10 0.71
C ALA A 74 -2.67 2.40 -0.37
N CYS A 75 -3.81 3.01 -0.70
CA CYS A 75 -4.70 2.59 -1.77
C CYS A 75 -5.06 3.82 -2.61
N GLY A 76 -5.17 3.67 -3.92
CA GLY A 76 -5.49 4.80 -4.81
C GLY A 76 -5.16 4.51 -6.27
N SER A 77 -4.84 5.55 -7.03
CA SER A 77 -4.37 5.36 -8.41
C SER A 77 -2.96 4.78 -8.43
N VAL A 78 -2.56 4.19 -9.57
CA VAL A 78 -1.21 3.66 -9.79
C VAL A 78 -0.15 4.73 -9.52
N THR A 79 -0.38 5.96 -9.98
CA THR A 79 0.55 7.09 -9.81
C THR A 79 0.68 7.50 -8.35
N ASP A 80 -0.42 7.56 -7.61
CA ASP A 80 -0.40 7.99 -6.21
C ASP A 80 0.34 6.95 -5.35
N VAL A 81 -0.05 5.67 -5.49
CA VAL A 81 0.54 4.56 -4.73
C VAL A 81 2.04 4.42 -5.03
N ILE A 82 2.43 4.46 -6.30
CA ILE A 82 3.85 4.40 -6.68
C ILE A 82 4.61 5.64 -6.20
N GLY A 83 4.02 6.82 -6.33
CA GLY A 83 4.62 8.07 -5.88
C GLY A 83 4.93 8.04 -4.38
N GLU A 84 3.99 7.57 -3.57
CA GLU A 84 4.21 7.41 -2.14
C GLU A 84 5.27 6.34 -1.83
N LEU A 85 5.20 5.17 -2.47
CA LEU A 85 6.19 4.09 -2.27
C LEU A 85 7.62 4.54 -2.56
N LEU A 86 7.84 5.25 -3.67
CA LEU A 86 9.16 5.72 -4.07
C LEU A 86 9.69 6.84 -3.17
N GLN A 87 8.82 7.57 -2.47
CA GLN A 87 9.20 8.60 -1.50
C GLN A 87 9.49 8.05 -0.11
N LEU A 88 9.16 6.77 0.16
CA LEU A 88 9.39 6.18 1.48
C LEU A 88 10.89 6.15 1.81
N PRO A 89 11.32 6.73 2.94
CA PRO A 89 12.71 6.64 3.39
C PRO A 89 13.14 5.18 3.59
N PRO A 90 14.44 4.85 3.46
CA PRO A 90 14.94 3.51 3.75
C PRO A 90 14.50 3.00 5.12
N HIS A 91 14.17 1.71 5.23
CA HIS A 91 13.77 1.16 6.53
C HIS A 91 14.86 1.38 7.59
N GLY A 92 14.45 1.77 8.79
CA GLY A 92 15.34 2.12 9.90
C GLY A 92 15.89 3.55 9.87
N SER A 93 15.72 4.31 8.77
CA SER A 93 16.14 5.71 8.73
C SER A 93 15.18 6.62 9.50
N PRO A 94 15.61 7.83 9.92
CA PRO A 94 14.71 8.86 10.42
C PRO A 94 13.57 9.13 9.41
N GLY A 95 12.34 9.27 9.91
CA GLY A 95 11.16 9.49 9.08
C GLY A 95 10.62 8.25 8.36
N ALA A 96 11.30 7.10 8.43
CA ALA A 96 10.76 5.87 7.86
C ALA A 96 9.47 5.45 8.59
N PRO A 97 8.46 4.92 7.87
CA PRO A 97 7.24 4.41 8.49
C PRO A 97 7.57 3.37 9.56
N ARG A 98 6.96 3.56 10.73
CA ARG A 98 6.97 2.61 11.85
C ARG A 98 5.54 2.18 12.04
N LEU A 99 5.32 0.87 12.15
CA LEU A 99 4.03 0.21 12.36
C LEU A 99 2.82 0.92 11.74
N ALA A 100 2.22 0.33 10.70
CA ALA A 100 0.90 0.76 10.27
C ALA A 100 -0.10 0.39 11.37
N LEU A 101 -0.34 1.31 12.32
CA LEU A 101 -1.51 1.24 13.18
C LEU A 101 -2.70 1.53 12.28
N SER A 102 -3.60 0.57 12.13
CA SER A 102 -4.90 0.81 11.51
C SER A 102 -5.52 2.06 12.15
N GLY A 103 -5.99 2.99 11.33
CA GLY A 103 -6.70 4.16 11.84
C GLY A 103 -7.95 3.70 12.59
N PRO A 104 -8.48 4.47 13.55
CA PRO A 104 -9.72 4.13 14.24
C PRO A 104 -10.91 3.86 13.29
N SER A 105 -10.87 4.42 12.08
CA SER A 105 -11.84 4.23 11.00
C SER A 105 -11.74 2.87 10.28
N ASP A 106 -10.58 2.23 10.33
CA ASP A 106 -10.34 0.90 9.73
C ASP A 106 -10.61 -0.23 10.73
N LEU A 107 -10.76 0.11 12.01
CA LEU A 107 -11.27 -0.80 13.02
C LEU A 107 -12.77 -0.94 12.79
N TRP A 108 -13.20 -2.13 12.38
CA TRP A 108 -14.62 -2.47 12.42
C TRP A 108 -15.14 -2.26 13.84
N VAL A 109 -15.98 -1.25 14.03
CA VAL A 109 -16.70 -1.01 15.29
C VAL A 109 -18.08 -1.64 15.14
N PRO A 110 -18.41 -2.71 15.89
CA PRO A 110 -19.75 -3.24 15.90
C PRO A 110 -20.76 -2.16 16.28
N SER A 111 -21.95 -2.18 15.68
CA SER A 111 -23.00 -1.17 15.90
C SER A 111 -23.37 -0.96 17.37
N PHE A 112 -23.20 -1.99 18.21
CA PHE A 112 -23.46 -1.95 19.65
C PHE A 112 -22.37 -1.25 20.47
N ALA A 113 -21.16 -1.08 19.94
CA ALA A 113 -20.08 -0.33 20.60
C ALA A 113 -20.21 1.19 20.41
N ARG A 114 -21.16 1.65 19.59
CA ARG A 114 -21.52 3.06 19.43
C ARG A 114 -22.49 3.50 20.54
N SER A 115 -22.10 3.33 21.81
CA SER A 115 -22.87 3.86 22.93
C SER A 115 -22.56 5.34 23.11
N SER A 116 -23.56 6.17 22.84
CA SER A 116 -23.62 7.56 23.27
C SER A 116 -23.38 7.63 24.78
N PHE A 117 -22.28 8.24 25.22
CA PHE A 117 -22.19 8.79 26.56
C PHE A 117 -23.12 10.01 26.62
N GLY A 118 -24.40 9.75 26.81
CA GLY A 118 -25.44 10.75 27.02
C GLY A 118 -26.07 10.56 28.38
N GLY A 119 -25.72 11.44 29.32
CA GLY A 119 -26.59 11.82 30.43
C GLY A 119 -26.43 11.03 31.73
N ILE A 120 -25.52 11.50 32.58
CA ILE A 120 -25.67 11.39 34.03
C ILE A 120 -26.81 12.33 34.42
N GLY A 121 -27.85 11.80 35.05
CA GLY A 121 -28.99 12.58 35.54
C GLY A 121 -29.80 11.76 36.53
N LEU A 122 -29.28 11.64 37.75
CA LEU A 122 -30.05 11.24 38.93
C LEU A 122 -30.45 12.51 39.69
N SER A 123 -31.70 12.49 40.18
CA SER A 123 -32.40 13.46 41.04
C SER A 123 -33.24 14.50 40.31
#